data_AF-A0A7S1X0N5-F1
#
_entry.id   AF-A0A7S1X0N5-F1
#
_cell.length_a   1.000
_cell.length_b   1.000
_cell.length_c   1.000
_cell.angle_alpha   90.00
_cell.angle_beta   90.00
_cell.angle_gamma   90.00
#
_symmetry.space_group_name_H-M   'P 1'
#
loop_
_entity.id
_entity.type
_entity.pdbx_description
1 polymer ?
#
loop_
_entity_poly.entity_id
_entity_poly.type
_entity_poly.pdbx_seq_one_letter_code
_entity_poly.pdbx_strand_id
1 'polypeptide(L)'
;AMGERGVITRLLAPKYGGYLTFAALEGRPSAPGQPTLADMRSLYRAKAQDADTKVFGIVGNPVSHSRSPILHNRAMEAVGFNGVYVPLLVDDMKVFLKAFNEPHFAGFSVTIPHKEAALEGADAVDPVAASIGAVNTLVRQADGTLSGYNTDWEAAINAIEDGLGGRG
;
A
#
# COMPACT_ATOMS: atom_id res chain seq x y z
N ALA A 1 6.74 -16.05 -5.57
CA ALA A 1 6.03 -16.89 -4.57
C ALA A 1 4.58 -17.11 -4.99
N MET A 2 3.94 -18.21 -4.57
CA MET A 2 2.51 -18.50 -4.84
C MET A 2 1.62 -18.08 -3.66
N GLY A 3 0.30 -17.99 -3.90
CA GLY A 3 -0.68 -17.64 -2.87
C GLY A 3 -0.85 -16.14 -2.64
N GLU A 4 -1.79 -15.76 -1.79
CA GLU A 4 -2.19 -14.36 -1.56
C GLU A 4 -1.04 -13.50 -1.02
N ARG A 5 -0.26 -14.02 -0.06
CA ARG A 5 0.96 -13.36 0.45
C ARG A 5 2.02 -13.17 -0.64
N GLY A 6 2.03 -14.04 -1.65
CA GLY A 6 2.99 -14.02 -2.75
C GLY A 6 2.64 -13.05 -3.88
N VAL A 7 1.45 -12.45 -3.88
CA VAL A 7 0.97 -11.57 -4.97
C VAL A 7 1.98 -10.46 -5.28
N ILE A 8 2.57 -9.85 -4.26
CA ILE A 8 3.57 -8.78 -4.41
C ILE A 8 4.73 -9.19 -5.34
N THR A 9 5.19 -10.44 -5.27
CA THR A 9 6.30 -10.94 -6.09
C THR A 9 5.94 -11.01 -7.57
N ARG A 10 4.65 -11.12 -7.91
CA ARG A 10 4.16 -11.06 -9.30
C ARG A 10 3.99 -9.63 -9.78
N LEU A 11 3.52 -8.75 -8.91
CA LEU A 11 3.25 -7.33 -9.21
C LEU A 11 4.53 -6.54 -9.43
N LEU A 12 5.57 -6.80 -8.63
CA LEU A 12 6.84 -6.07 -8.65
C LEU A 12 7.94 -6.77 -9.44
N ALA A 13 7.65 -7.91 -10.08
CA ALA A 13 8.63 -8.59 -10.93
C ALA A 13 9.29 -7.65 -11.96
N PRO A 14 8.56 -6.74 -12.65
CA PRO A 14 9.20 -5.82 -13.60
C PRO A 14 10.24 -4.90 -12.95
N LYS A 15 9.94 -4.35 -11.77
CA LYS A 15 10.86 -3.50 -11.00
C LYS A 15 12.14 -4.23 -10.59
N TYR A 16 12.02 -5.46 -10.08
CA TYR A 16 13.15 -6.21 -9.52
C TYR A 16 13.84 -7.15 -10.53
N GLY A 17 13.68 -6.90 -11.85
CA GLY A 17 14.41 -7.63 -12.90
C GLY A 17 13.92 -9.06 -13.15
N GLY A 18 12.67 -9.38 -12.79
CA GLY A 18 12.05 -10.65 -13.13
C GLY A 18 11.93 -10.81 -14.65
N TYR A 19 12.48 -11.91 -15.18
CA TYR A 19 12.46 -12.19 -16.63
C TYR A 19 11.03 -12.26 -17.20
N LEU A 20 10.09 -12.82 -16.42
CA LEU A 20 8.67 -12.86 -16.74
C LEU A 20 7.82 -12.89 -15.47
N THR A 21 6.54 -12.54 -15.61
CA THR A 21 5.50 -12.77 -14.61
C THR A 21 4.23 -13.28 -15.29
N PHE A 22 3.41 -14.03 -14.56
CA PHE A 22 2.19 -14.63 -15.10
C PHE A 22 0.96 -13.88 -14.60
N ALA A 23 0.06 -13.55 -15.51
CA ALA A 23 -1.23 -12.95 -15.24
C ALA A 23 -2.35 -13.84 -15.82
N ALA A 24 -3.47 -13.91 -15.11
CA ALA A 24 -4.62 -14.69 -15.54
C ALA A 24 -5.45 -13.93 -16.58
N LEU A 25 -5.99 -14.64 -17.57
CA LEU A 25 -7.15 -14.14 -18.30
C LEU A 25 -8.36 -14.21 -17.37
N GLU A 26 -9.33 -13.32 -17.53
CA GLU A 26 -10.48 -13.20 -16.61
C GLU A 26 -11.14 -14.56 -16.33
N GLY A 27 -11.34 -14.87 -15.04
CA GLY A 27 -11.93 -16.12 -14.57
C GLY A 27 -11.09 -17.38 -14.78
N ARG A 28 -9.83 -17.26 -15.25
CA ARG A 28 -8.97 -18.41 -15.60
C ARG A 28 -7.57 -18.33 -14.97
N PRO A 29 -7.43 -18.31 -13.62
CA PRO A 29 -6.14 -18.44 -12.98
C PRO A 29 -5.58 -19.87 -13.15
N SER A 30 -4.31 -19.97 -13.49
CA SER A 30 -3.55 -21.24 -13.50
C SER A 30 -2.86 -21.51 -12.17
N ALA A 31 -2.71 -20.50 -11.31
CA ALA A 31 -2.10 -20.62 -9.99
C ALA A 31 -2.72 -19.64 -8.97
N PRO A 32 -2.79 -20.01 -7.67
CA PRO A 32 -3.24 -19.11 -6.61
C PRO A 32 -2.44 -17.81 -6.53
N GLY A 33 -3.16 -16.70 -6.35
CA GLY A 33 -2.58 -15.35 -6.25
C GLY A 33 -2.16 -14.75 -7.60
N GLN A 34 -2.65 -15.25 -8.73
CA GLN A 34 -2.43 -14.60 -10.03
C GLN A 34 -3.35 -13.37 -10.19
N PRO A 35 -2.80 -12.16 -10.37
CA PRO A 35 -3.59 -11.02 -10.79
C PRO A 35 -4.09 -11.20 -12.22
N THR A 36 -5.15 -10.49 -12.59
CA THR A 36 -5.64 -10.51 -13.98
C THR A 36 -4.67 -9.76 -14.90
N LEU A 37 -4.66 -10.11 -16.19
CA LEU A 37 -3.89 -9.38 -17.19
C LEU A 37 -4.34 -7.92 -17.30
N ALA A 38 -5.65 -7.66 -17.15
CA ALA A 38 -6.21 -6.33 -17.14
C ALA A 38 -5.66 -5.49 -15.98
N ASP A 39 -5.61 -6.05 -14.77
CA ASP A 39 -5.05 -5.37 -13.59
C ASP A 39 -3.54 -5.15 -13.73
N MET A 40 -2.80 -6.17 -14.16
CA MET A 40 -1.35 -6.05 -14.37
C MET A 40 -1.02 -4.93 -15.37
N ARG A 41 -1.80 -4.82 -16.44
CA ARG A 41 -1.56 -3.80 -17.48
C ARG A 41 -2.02 -2.42 -17.05
N SER A 42 -3.21 -2.29 -16.49
CA SER A 42 -3.89 -0.99 -16.33
C SER A 42 -3.91 -0.46 -14.90
N LEU A 43 -3.98 -1.35 -13.89
CA LEU A 43 -4.01 -0.97 -12.49
C LEU A 43 -2.59 -0.84 -11.94
N TYR A 44 -1.79 -1.91 -12.05
CA TYR A 44 -0.42 -1.95 -11.54
C TYR A 44 0.63 -1.49 -12.55
N ARG A 45 0.20 -1.15 -13.77
CA ARG A 45 1.01 -0.54 -14.83
C ARG A 45 2.36 -1.25 -15.03
N ALA A 46 2.34 -2.59 -15.08
CA ALA A 46 3.53 -3.42 -15.06
C ALA A 46 4.58 -3.07 -16.13
N LYS A 47 4.14 -2.53 -17.29
CA LYS A 47 5.05 -2.08 -18.36
C LYS A 47 5.75 -0.75 -18.11
N ALA A 48 5.20 0.08 -17.23
CA ALA A 48 5.76 1.38 -16.87
C ALA A 48 6.66 1.33 -15.64
N GLN A 49 6.69 0.18 -14.94
CA GLN A 49 7.59 -0.03 -13.82
C GLN A 49 9.03 -0.22 -14.31
N ASP A 50 9.96 0.34 -13.55
CA ASP A 50 11.41 0.29 -13.73
C ASP A 50 12.12 0.14 -12.38
N ALA A 51 13.45 0.14 -12.40
CA ALA A 51 14.26 -0.01 -11.19
C ALA A 51 14.05 1.12 -10.17
N ASP A 52 13.68 2.32 -10.64
CA ASP A 52 13.52 3.52 -9.80
C ASP A 52 12.10 3.70 -9.25
N THR A 53 11.13 2.94 -9.76
CA THR A 53 9.72 2.99 -9.35
C THR A 53 9.60 2.87 -7.83
N LYS A 54 8.98 3.86 -7.18
CA LYS A 54 8.72 3.82 -5.74
C LYS A 54 7.55 2.89 -5.43
N VAL A 55 7.68 2.08 -4.39
CA VAL A 55 6.67 1.13 -3.96
C VAL A 55 5.92 1.68 -2.75
N PHE A 56 4.60 1.67 -2.85
CA PHE A 56 3.66 1.97 -1.79
C PHE A 56 2.73 0.78 -1.60
N GLY A 57 2.06 0.70 -0.46
CA GLY A 57 1.05 -0.33 -0.30
C GLY A 57 0.11 -0.17 0.86
N ILE A 58 -0.98 -0.93 0.81
CA ILE A 58 -1.93 -1.08 1.91
C ILE A 58 -1.56 -2.33 2.69
N VAL A 59 -1.27 -2.17 3.98
CA VAL A 59 -0.94 -3.24 4.92
C VAL A 59 -2.18 -3.60 5.73
N GLY A 60 -2.57 -4.88 5.73
CA GLY A 60 -3.74 -5.35 6.45
C GLY A 60 -3.85 -6.87 6.50
N ASN A 61 -4.78 -7.37 7.32
CA ASN A 61 -5.21 -8.77 7.30
C ASN A 61 -6.66 -8.89 7.77
N PRO A 62 -7.64 -9.09 6.85
CA PRO A 62 -7.48 -9.26 5.40
C PRO A 62 -7.18 -7.95 4.65
N VAL A 63 -6.70 -8.04 3.40
CA VAL A 63 -6.37 -6.87 2.57
C VAL A 63 -6.93 -6.90 1.13
N SER A 64 -7.36 -8.06 0.66
CA SER A 64 -7.76 -8.29 -0.74
C SER A 64 -8.95 -7.45 -1.22
N HIS A 65 -9.80 -6.99 -0.30
CA HIS A 65 -10.95 -6.13 -0.61
C HIS A 65 -10.61 -4.64 -0.67
N SER A 66 -9.37 -4.24 -0.39
CA SER A 66 -9.00 -2.83 -0.36
C SER A 66 -9.09 -2.20 -1.75
N ARG A 67 -9.74 -1.03 -1.81
CA ARG A 67 -9.79 -0.19 -3.02
C ARG A 67 -8.63 0.80 -3.10
N SER A 68 -7.77 0.89 -2.08
CA SER A 68 -6.61 1.79 -2.05
C SER A 68 -5.68 1.60 -3.25
N PRO A 69 -5.37 0.36 -3.73
CA PRO A 69 -4.58 0.19 -4.94
C PRO A 69 -5.22 0.83 -6.17
N ILE A 70 -6.55 0.79 -6.31
CA ILE A 70 -7.26 1.43 -7.43
C ILE A 70 -7.11 2.94 -7.33
N LEU A 71 -7.40 3.53 -6.17
CA LEU A 71 -7.33 4.97 -5.97
C LEU A 71 -5.92 5.51 -6.22
N HIS A 72 -4.91 4.96 -5.53
CA HIS A 72 -3.56 5.52 -5.55
C HIS A 72 -2.83 5.27 -6.87
N ASN A 73 -2.97 4.10 -7.51
CA ASN A 73 -2.32 3.91 -8.81
C ASN A 73 -2.89 4.85 -9.88
N ARG A 74 -4.22 5.10 -9.85
CA ARG A 74 -4.85 6.06 -10.77
C ARG A 74 -4.40 7.49 -10.49
N ALA A 75 -4.32 7.88 -9.22
CA ALA A 75 -3.80 9.19 -8.85
C ALA A 75 -2.33 9.37 -9.28
N MET A 76 -1.47 8.38 -9.04
CA MET A 76 -0.06 8.40 -9.46
C MET A 76 0.07 8.47 -10.98
N GLU A 77 -0.77 7.72 -11.72
CA GLU A 77 -0.82 7.78 -13.19
C GLU A 77 -1.22 9.17 -13.68
N ALA A 78 -2.26 9.77 -13.11
CA ALA A 78 -2.79 11.06 -13.53
C ALA A 78 -1.77 12.21 -13.38
N VAL A 79 -0.88 12.14 -12.39
CA VAL A 79 0.15 13.16 -12.13
C VAL A 79 1.53 12.76 -12.67
N GLY A 80 1.65 11.64 -13.39
CA GLY A 80 2.94 11.17 -13.95
C GLY A 80 3.97 10.75 -12.90
N PHE A 81 3.53 10.34 -11.71
CA PHE A 81 4.43 9.92 -10.63
C PHE A 81 4.91 8.48 -10.82
N ASN A 82 6.24 8.29 -10.79
CA ASN A 82 6.89 6.97 -10.90
C ASN A 82 6.77 6.18 -9.58
N GLY A 83 5.57 5.69 -9.31
CA GLY A 83 5.32 4.80 -8.18
C GLY A 83 4.22 3.78 -8.48
N VAL A 84 4.20 2.71 -7.69
CA VAL A 84 3.19 1.65 -7.75
C VAL A 84 2.64 1.40 -6.35
N TYR A 85 1.32 1.23 -6.24
CA TYR A 85 0.64 0.95 -4.98
C TYR A 85 0.11 -0.49 -4.98
N VAL A 86 0.49 -1.32 -4.00
CA VAL A 86 0.18 -2.76 -3.97
C VAL A 86 -0.54 -3.21 -2.69
N PRO A 87 -1.35 -4.29 -2.72
CA PRO A 87 -1.85 -4.92 -1.51
C PRO A 87 -0.76 -5.73 -0.80
N LEU A 88 -0.67 -5.60 0.52
CA LEU A 88 0.30 -6.27 1.38
C LEU A 88 -0.43 -7.01 2.49
N LEU A 89 -0.61 -8.32 2.31
CA LEU A 89 -1.20 -9.19 3.34
C LEU A 89 -0.15 -9.49 4.39
N VAL A 90 -0.31 -8.93 5.59
CA VAL A 90 0.69 -8.97 6.67
C VAL A 90 0.10 -9.60 7.91
N ASP A 91 0.81 -10.58 8.49
CA ASP A 91 0.41 -11.21 9.76
C ASP A 91 1.01 -10.48 10.97
N ASP A 92 2.26 -10.04 10.86
CA ASP A 92 3.01 -9.37 11.92
C ASP A 92 3.67 -8.10 11.37
N MET A 93 3.27 -6.95 11.93
CA MET A 93 3.75 -5.64 11.50
C MET A 93 5.24 -5.44 11.78
N LYS A 94 5.77 -5.94 12.90
CA LYS A 94 7.18 -5.76 13.28
C LYS A 94 8.10 -6.53 12.32
N VAL A 95 7.74 -7.76 12.00
CA VAL A 95 8.45 -8.58 11.00
C VAL A 95 8.38 -7.93 9.62
N PHE A 96 7.20 -7.43 9.23
CA PHE A 96 7.01 -6.74 7.96
C PHE A 96 7.91 -5.50 7.83
N LEU A 97 7.89 -4.58 8.80
CA LEU A 97 8.70 -3.36 8.75
C LEU A 97 10.20 -3.65 8.68
N LYS A 98 10.65 -4.72 9.35
CA LYS A 98 12.04 -5.18 9.26
C LYS A 98 12.39 -5.74 7.87
N ALA A 99 11.48 -6.48 7.24
CA ALA A 99 11.70 -7.09 5.93
C ALA A 99 11.61 -6.08 4.77
N PHE A 100 10.78 -5.05 4.90
CA PHE A 100 10.49 -4.05 3.87
C PHE A 100 11.15 -2.69 4.19
N ASN A 101 12.41 -2.73 4.61
CA ASN A 101 13.17 -1.56 5.05
C ASN A 101 14.01 -0.87 3.95
N GLU A 102 13.98 -1.37 2.71
CA GLU A 102 14.75 -0.78 1.63
C GLU A 102 14.17 0.58 1.15
N PRO A 103 15.01 1.46 0.57
CA PRO A 103 14.60 2.83 0.20
C PRO A 103 13.44 2.92 -0.80
N HIS A 104 13.23 1.89 -1.63
CA HIS A 104 12.16 1.91 -2.62
C HIS A 104 10.77 1.74 -2.00
N PHE A 105 10.64 1.16 -0.80
CA PHE A 105 9.37 1.16 -0.06
C PHE A 105 9.19 2.51 0.63
N ALA A 106 8.52 3.42 -0.07
CA ALA A 106 8.46 4.83 0.27
C ALA A 106 7.31 5.17 1.25
N GLY A 107 6.30 4.31 1.37
CA GLY A 107 5.23 4.51 2.35
C GLY A 107 4.16 3.43 2.34
N PHE A 108 3.41 3.35 3.43
CA PHE A 108 2.37 2.36 3.64
C PHE A 108 1.12 3.01 4.22
N SER A 109 -0.04 2.68 3.66
CA SER A 109 -1.28 2.81 4.42
C SER A 109 -1.44 1.56 5.29
N VAL A 110 -2.00 1.72 6.48
CA VAL A 110 -2.15 0.66 7.48
C VAL A 110 -3.61 0.58 7.87
N THR A 111 -4.18 -0.62 7.75
CA THR A 111 -5.55 -0.93 8.19
C THR A 111 -5.55 -2.04 9.25
N ILE A 112 -6.75 -2.45 9.66
CA ILE A 112 -6.98 -3.50 10.65
C ILE A 112 -6.16 -4.76 10.30
N PRO A 113 -5.54 -5.41 11.30
CA PRO A 113 -5.49 -5.06 12.73
C PRO A 113 -4.26 -4.23 13.14
N HIS A 114 -3.53 -3.63 12.19
CA HIS A 114 -2.13 -3.26 12.43
C HIS A 114 -1.88 -1.81 12.86
N LYS A 115 -2.91 -0.99 13.07
CA LYS A 115 -2.73 0.46 13.29
C LYS A 115 -1.98 0.81 14.59
N GLU A 116 -2.22 0.06 15.65
CA GLU A 116 -1.51 0.22 16.94
C GLU A 116 -0.07 -0.31 16.82
N ALA A 117 0.13 -1.45 16.17
CA ALA A 117 1.47 -2.00 15.93
C ALA A 117 2.31 -1.11 14.99
N ALA A 118 1.68 -0.39 14.07
CA ALA A 118 2.35 0.60 13.22
C ALA A 118 2.79 1.84 14.00
N LEU A 119 2.02 2.24 15.03
CA LEU A 119 2.44 3.30 15.95
C LEU A 119 3.73 2.91 16.68
N GLU A 120 3.79 1.69 17.23
CA GLU A 120 5.00 1.18 17.90
C GLU A 120 6.20 1.05 16.96
N GLY A 121 5.96 0.86 15.66
CA GLY A 121 7.00 0.65 14.65
C GLY A 121 7.49 1.92 13.95
N ALA A 122 6.90 3.09 14.24
CA ALA A 122 7.31 4.36 13.67
C ALA A 122 8.45 5.00 14.50
N ASP A 123 9.43 5.61 13.82
CA ASP A 123 10.54 6.31 14.46
C ASP A 123 10.13 7.70 14.95
N ALA A 124 9.20 8.34 14.24
CA ALA A 124 8.60 9.61 14.60
C ALA A 124 7.10 9.53 14.39
N VAL A 125 6.31 10.15 15.27
CA VAL A 125 4.84 10.09 15.21
C VAL A 125 4.28 11.49 15.30
N ASP A 126 3.35 11.81 14.41
CA ASP A 126 2.56 13.03 14.47
C ASP A 126 1.81 13.16 15.83
N PRO A 127 1.77 14.35 16.47
CA PRO A 127 1.14 14.51 17.78
C PRO A 127 -0.33 14.06 17.84
N VAL A 128 -1.10 14.24 16.77
CA VAL A 128 -2.50 13.81 16.71
C VAL A 128 -2.58 12.29 16.63
N ALA A 129 -1.74 11.66 15.80
CA ALA A 129 -1.65 10.20 15.72
C ALA A 129 -1.24 9.57 17.06
N ALA A 130 -0.28 10.17 17.77
CA ALA A 130 0.14 9.75 19.11
C ALA A 130 -1.00 9.89 20.14
N SER A 131 -1.76 10.99 20.09
CA SER A 131 -2.92 11.20 20.96
C SER A 131 -4.06 10.23 20.69
N ILE A 132 -4.28 9.84 19.42
CA ILE A 132 -5.29 8.84 19.04
C ILE A 132 -4.84 7.43 19.47
N GLY A 133 -3.53 7.17 19.50
CA GLY A 133 -2.98 5.85 19.79
C GLY A 133 -2.95 4.92 18.57
N ALA A 134 -3.03 5.46 17.35
CA ALA A 134 -3.06 4.65 16.12
C ALA A 134 -2.44 5.38 14.92
N VAL A 135 -1.66 4.65 14.11
CA VAL A 135 -1.09 5.13 12.84
C VAL A 135 -1.72 4.38 11.68
N ASN A 136 -2.31 5.12 10.73
CA ASN A 136 -2.86 4.56 9.48
C ASN A 136 -1.97 4.86 8.26
N THR A 137 -0.93 5.69 8.41
CA THR A 137 -0.06 6.13 7.33
C THR A 137 1.38 6.18 7.80
N LEU A 138 2.26 5.40 7.17
CA LEU A 138 3.69 5.41 7.39
C LEU A 138 4.38 6.00 6.16
N VAL A 139 5.27 6.96 6.36
CA VAL A 139 6.06 7.59 5.28
C VAL A 139 7.53 7.41 5.58
N ARG A 140 8.29 6.90 4.62
CA ARG A 140 9.74 6.81 4.71
C ARG A 140 10.36 8.16 4.37
N GLN A 141 11.13 8.71 5.30
CA GLN A 141 11.87 9.95 5.15
C GLN A 141 13.18 9.74 4.38
N ALA A 142 13.81 10.84 3.97
CA ALA A 142 15.06 10.81 3.23
C ALA A 142 16.24 10.21 4.02
N ASP A 143 16.21 10.30 5.36
CA ASP A 143 17.18 9.67 6.27
C ASP A 143 16.89 8.19 6.55
N GLY A 144 15.82 7.65 5.95
CA GLY A 144 15.39 6.26 6.11
C GLY A 144 14.42 6.01 7.26
N THR A 145 14.18 6.99 8.13
CA THR A 145 13.23 6.86 9.25
C THR A 145 11.78 6.76 8.77
N LEU A 146 10.93 6.12 9.56
CA LEU A 146 9.49 6.00 9.32
C LEU A 146 8.73 7.00 10.18
N SER A 147 8.05 7.93 9.53
CA SER A 147 7.11 8.84 10.20
C SER A 147 5.68 8.30 10.13
N GLY A 148 5.00 8.26 11.28
CA GLY A 148 3.63 7.80 11.43
C GLY A 148 2.63 8.94 11.54
N TYR A 149 1.54 8.84 10.78
CA TYR A 149 0.43 9.80 10.74
C TYR A 149 -0.91 9.08 10.87
N ASN A 150 -1.95 9.84 11.21
CA ASN A 150 -3.32 9.39 11.20
C ASN A 150 -4.18 10.35 10.37
N THR A 151 -4.72 9.86 9.25
CA THR A 151 -5.62 10.63 8.38
C THR A 151 -7.08 10.20 8.51
N ASP A 152 -7.38 9.18 9.31
CA ASP A 152 -8.75 8.65 9.43
C ASP A 152 -9.64 9.58 10.24
N TRP A 153 -9.11 10.23 11.28
CA TRP A 153 -9.89 11.11 12.15
C TRP A 153 -10.47 12.30 11.36
N GLU A 154 -9.63 12.96 10.57
CA GLU A 154 -10.03 14.10 9.75
C GLU A 154 -11.05 13.67 8.69
N ALA A 155 -10.78 12.56 7.99
CA ALA A 155 -11.69 12.02 7.00
C ALA A 155 -13.06 11.63 7.60
N ALA A 156 -13.09 11.05 8.79
CA ALA A 156 -14.32 10.66 9.47
C ALA A 156 -15.13 11.88 9.92
N ILE A 157 -14.48 12.88 10.52
CA ILE A 157 -15.14 14.13 10.96
C ILE A 157 -15.71 14.88 9.76
N ASN A 158 -14.90 15.13 8.73
CA ASN A 158 -15.34 15.86 7.54
C ASN A 158 -16.52 15.15 6.85
N ALA A 159 -16.48 13.81 6.73
CA ALA A 159 -17.57 13.06 6.12
C ALA A 159 -18.88 13.15 6.92
N ILE A 160 -18.80 13.22 8.26
CA ILE A 160 -19.98 13.40 9.12
C ILE A 160 -20.52 14.83 9.00
N GLU A 161 -19.65 15.83 9.05
CA GLU A 161 -20.02 17.24 8.91
C GLU A 161 -20.69 17.52 7.55
N ASP A 162 -20.09 17.03 6.45
CA ASP A 162 -20.65 17.12 5.11
C ASP A 162 -22.02 16.44 5.02
N GLY A 163 -22.15 15.25 5.62
CA GLY A 163 -23.41 14.48 5.64
C GLY A 163 -24.54 15.17 6.43
N LEU A 164 -24.19 15.98 7.44
CA LEU A 164 -25.14 16.76 8.24
C LEU A 164 -25.48 18.12 7.62
N GLY A 165 -24.87 18.47 6.47
CA GLY A 165 -25.09 19.75 5.79
C GLY A 165 -24.26 20.90 6.37
N GLY A 166 -23.18 20.60 7.09
CA GLY A 166 -22.19 21.57 7.53
C GLY A 166 -21.52 22.21 6.32
N ARG A 167 -21.98 23.42 5.98
CA ARG A 167 -21.21 24.32 5.11
C ARG A 167 -20.12 24.94 5.98
N GLY A 168 -18.85 24.69 5.63
CA GLY A 168 -17.77 25.62 5.96
C GLY A 168 -18.06 27.02 5.42
#